data_AF-V4J3V8-F1
#
_entry.id   AF-V4J3V8-F1
#
_cell.length_a   1.000
_cell.length_b   1.000
_cell.length_c   1.000
_cell.angle_alpha   90.00
_cell.angle_beta   90.00
_cell.angle_gamma   90.00
#
_symmetry.space_group_name_H-M   'P 1'
#
loop_
_entity.id
_entity.type
_entity.pdbx_description
1 polymer ?
#
loop_
_entity_poly.entity_id
_entity_poly.type
_entity_poly.pdbx_seq_one_letter_code
_entity_poly.pdbx_strand_id
1 'polypeptide(L)'
;MLGAGVVSASAAAETGATTDDEDEDAADTPLPSVTDVTFHDLDTEGLELGDVSVPGGETLGPVASVGSGGFAVDDDGTLAFYGVADGGPEVDAENAEALTGRSADYFCGDTRPATIRPVPDYTPSVYRIGIGSDGTAGLTDRTELTDAAGDGISTLSNPLSDAAPMFSVEGERVPFDPNGLDLEAVARTADGTFWVGEEYAPSVAKVGADGEVLARYVPASLESTLDGATYPVRGALPAVFERRDRGIESVGVGPDDETVYFALQSPLANPDPAAFESSRNVRVGAFDPETERVSAQYLYRLDRPETFEADVAAGDVAQSDVKVSELSVLGTDRLLVLERVSRTTKFYVVDLSDVPPVPDAYDDPETRPTLAQVDPASDPELEAVPKRLLFTTDDHEGFPTKLEAIAQPTPDELLIANDSDYELFGAETRVARVELSGPLGADYYQVDFLAGEPIEELGEEGLYADQDRLLRYAWGNTDEGVTDRGSAWASADVRNCLADYGHVVETDDGARVTFTVAEGCELTLSLAVHSMPGEAFSADTVDQQVLLDSTTETFGPGEHTIEIDLPSDGGRA
;
A
#
# COMPACT_ATOMS: atom_id res chain seq x y z
N MET A 1 -50.84 27.14 -47.28
CA MET A 1 -50.95 28.62 -47.27
C MET A 1 -51.08 29.05 -45.82
N LEU A 2 -50.05 29.73 -45.30
CA LEU A 2 -49.98 30.56 -44.09
C LEU A 2 -50.30 29.87 -42.74
N GLY A 3 -49.45 29.86 -41.72
CA GLY A 3 -48.23 30.63 -41.49
C GLY A 3 -47.29 29.97 -40.48
N ALA A 4 -46.03 30.39 -40.57
CA ALA A 4 -44.88 29.87 -39.88
C ALA A 4 -44.71 30.49 -38.48
N GLY A 5 -44.10 29.72 -37.58
CA GLY A 5 -43.42 30.21 -36.39
C GLY A 5 -42.11 29.43 -36.26
N VAL A 6 -41.00 30.08 -36.61
CA VAL A 6 -39.63 29.59 -36.44
C VAL A 6 -39.15 30.09 -35.09
N VAL A 7 -38.62 29.20 -34.24
CA VAL A 7 -37.50 29.54 -33.34
C VAL A 7 -36.61 28.30 -33.23
N SER A 8 -35.33 28.48 -33.55
CA SER A 8 -34.26 27.51 -33.44
C SER A 8 -33.32 27.87 -32.28
N ALA A 9 -32.91 26.85 -31.53
CA ALA A 9 -31.61 26.56 -30.90
C ALA A 9 -30.93 27.57 -29.92
N SER A 10 -30.66 27.09 -28.70
CA SER A 10 -29.33 26.91 -28.06
C SER A 10 -29.54 26.33 -26.65
N ALA A 11 -29.11 25.10 -26.32
CA ALA A 11 -27.76 24.70 -25.86
C ALA A 11 -27.53 24.92 -24.35
N ALA A 12 -26.86 23.92 -23.75
CA ALA A 12 -26.35 23.78 -22.37
C ALA A 12 -27.38 23.45 -21.28
N ALA A 13 -27.45 22.16 -20.94
CA ALA A 13 -27.79 21.71 -19.60
C ALA A 13 -26.48 21.22 -18.99
N GLU A 14 -25.87 22.04 -18.15
CA GLU A 14 -24.87 21.59 -17.18
C GLU A 14 -25.60 20.74 -16.14
N THR A 15 -25.19 19.48 -16.02
CA THR A 15 -25.43 18.67 -14.83
C THR A 15 -24.09 18.53 -14.15
N GLY A 16 -23.83 19.41 -13.19
CA GLY A 16 -22.73 19.26 -12.26
C GLY A 16 -22.93 17.97 -11.46
N ALA A 17 -21.89 17.13 -11.44
CA ALA A 17 -21.72 16.11 -10.44
C ALA A 17 -21.33 16.83 -9.14
N THR A 18 -22.15 16.66 -8.11
CA THR A 18 -21.84 17.08 -6.74
C THR A 18 -21.19 15.89 -6.04
N THR A 19 -19.88 15.97 -5.84
CA THR A 19 -19.14 15.20 -4.85
C THR A 19 -19.36 15.88 -3.50
N ASP A 20 -20.39 15.45 -2.77
CA ASP A 20 -20.59 15.86 -1.37
C ASP A 20 -20.23 14.65 -0.51
N ASP A 21 -18.96 14.57 -0.14
CA ASP A 21 -18.45 13.94 1.08
C ASP A 21 -17.36 14.92 1.57
N GLU A 22 -17.81 16.01 2.21
CA GLU A 22 -16.92 16.93 2.94
C GLU A 22 -16.59 16.26 4.28
N ASP A 23 -15.42 15.60 4.34
CA ASP A 23 -14.74 15.32 5.60
C ASP A 23 -14.14 16.65 6.10
N GLU A 24 -14.58 17.12 7.27
CA GLU A 24 -14.09 18.37 7.87
C GLU A 24 -12.63 18.19 8.34
N ASP A 25 -11.78 19.07 7.79
CA ASP A 25 -10.33 19.22 7.93
C ASP A 25 -9.75 18.97 9.34
N ALA A 26 -9.05 17.86 9.50
CA ALA A 26 -7.77 17.87 10.19
C ALA A 26 -6.72 18.30 9.16
N ALA A 27 -5.89 19.29 9.51
CA ALA A 27 -4.88 19.89 8.65
C ALA A 27 -3.96 18.83 8.00
N ASP A 28 -4.27 18.46 6.76
CA ASP A 28 -3.69 17.30 6.07
C ASP A 28 -2.41 17.68 5.33
N THR A 29 -1.24 17.27 5.85
CA THR A 29 0.08 17.54 5.23
C THR A 29 0.11 17.05 3.79
N PRO A 30 0.39 17.88 2.77
CA PRO A 30 0.33 17.47 1.36
C PRO A 30 1.25 16.28 1.06
N LEU A 31 0.73 15.25 0.38
CA LEU A 31 1.55 14.13 -0.07
C LEU A 31 2.54 14.59 -1.16
N PRO A 32 3.74 13.98 -1.24
CA PRO A 32 4.66 14.27 -2.33
C PRO A 32 4.05 13.88 -3.68
N SER A 33 4.39 14.63 -4.72
CA SER A 33 3.95 14.38 -6.10
C SER A 33 4.97 13.53 -6.86
N VAL A 34 4.53 12.77 -7.87
CA VAL A 34 5.42 12.06 -8.79
C VAL A 34 6.17 13.07 -9.67
N THR A 35 7.51 13.04 -9.64
CA THR A 35 8.37 13.91 -10.45
C THR A 35 8.89 13.25 -11.72
N ASP A 36 9.14 11.94 -11.68
CA ASP A 36 9.58 11.15 -12.84
C ASP A 36 9.11 9.69 -12.73
N VAL A 37 8.94 9.03 -13.87
CA VAL A 37 8.68 7.59 -13.96
C VAL A 37 9.60 7.02 -15.04
N THR A 38 10.49 6.13 -14.63
CA THR A 38 11.40 5.42 -15.54
C THR A 38 11.08 3.94 -15.55
N PHE A 39 11.01 3.33 -16.74
CA PHE A 39 10.72 1.90 -16.91
C PHE A 39 11.98 1.10 -17.24
N HIS A 40 12.11 -0.04 -16.58
CA HIS A 40 13.21 -0.98 -16.72
C HIS A 40 12.65 -2.32 -17.18
N ASP A 41 13.19 -2.82 -18.30
CA ASP A 41 12.92 -4.19 -18.74
C ASP A 41 13.65 -5.18 -17.83
N LEU A 42 13.01 -6.31 -17.53
CA LEU A 42 13.62 -7.41 -16.79
C LEU A 42 14.49 -8.26 -17.71
N ASP A 43 15.75 -8.46 -17.35
CA ASP A 43 16.59 -9.51 -17.90
C ASP A 43 16.15 -10.86 -17.31
N THR A 44 15.70 -11.75 -18.19
CA THR A 44 15.12 -13.04 -17.82
C THR A 44 16.16 -14.13 -17.61
N GLU A 45 17.46 -13.84 -17.81
CA GLU A 45 18.54 -14.81 -17.58
C GLU A 45 18.51 -15.35 -16.13
N GLY A 46 18.25 -16.65 -15.98
CA GLY A 46 18.17 -17.32 -14.69
C GLY A 46 16.75 -17.39 -14.09
N LEU A 47 15.75 -16.82 -14.77
CA LEU A 47 14.33 -16.89 -14.42
C LEU A 47 13.55 -17.86 -15.31
N GLU A 48 14.16 -18.42 -16.36
CA GLU A 48 13.47 -19.34 -17.26
C GLU A 48 13.15 -20.68 -16.58
N LEU A 49 11.90 -21.13 -16.68
CA LEU A 49 11.44 -22.40 -16.09
C LEU A 49 11.59 -23.60 -17.04
N GLY A 50 12.16 -23.36 -18.22
CA GLY A 50 12.43 -24.36 -19.26
C GLY A 50 11.27 -24.56 -20.25
N ASP A 51 11.58 -25.17 -21.40
CA ASP A 51 10.61 -25.43 -22.46
C ASP A 51 9.63 -26.56 -22.07
N VAL A 52 8.33 -26.26 -22.05
CA VAL A 52 7.25 -27.21 -21.80
C VAL A 52 6.59 -27.62 -23.11
N SER A 53 6.86 -28.83 -23.58
CA SER A 53 6.29 -29.36 -24.83
C SER A 53 4.93 -30.00 -24.61
N VAL A 54 3.84 -29.36 -25.05
CA VAL A 54 2.50 -29.94 -24.98
C VAL A 54 2.37 -31.05 -26.04
N PRO A 55 1.99 -32.30 -25.70
CA PRO A 55 1.93 -33.39 -26.64
C PRO A 55 1.02 -33.11 -27.84
N GLY A 56 1.64 -32.89 -29.01
CA GLY A 56 0.99 -32.51 -30.27
C GLY A 56 0.25 -31.17 -30.23
N GLY A 57 0.66 -30.30 -29.31
CA GLY A 57 0.32 -28.89 -29.26
C GLY A 57 1.57 -28.03 -29.46
N GLU A 58 1.54 -26.83 -28.88
CA GLU A 58 2.62 -25.85 -28.88
C GLU A 58 3.65 -26.12 -27.76
N THR A 59 4.78 -25.42 -27.81
CA THR A 59 5.77 -25.41 -26.73
C THR A 59 5.68 -24.08 -25.99
N LEU A 60 5.61 -24.14 -24.67
CA LEU A 60 5.60 -22.97 -23.79
C LEU A 60 7.00 -22.73 -23.25
N GLY A 61 7.39 -21.47 -23.06
CA GLY A 61 8.65 -21.09 -22.42
C GLY A 61 8.39 -20.15 -21.25
N PRO A 62 7.78 -20.63 -20.15
CA PRO A 62 7.45 -19.78 -19.01
C PRO A 62 8.70 -19.21 -18.33
N VAL A 63 8.58 -17.97 -17.85
CA VAL A 63 9.58 -17.25 -17.07
C VAL A 63 8.99 -16.96 -15.70
N ALA A 64 9.76 -17.04 -14.61
CA ALA A 64 9.24 -16.75 -13.27
C ALA A 64 8.65 -15.32 -13.17
N SER A 65 7.41 -15.22 -12.67
CA SER A 65 6.71 -13.95 -12.50
C SER A 65 7.13 -13.27 -11.20
N VAL A 66 8.26 -12.55 -11.19
CA VAL A 66 8.83 -11.98 -9.95
C VAL A 66 8.07 -10.76 -9.39
N GLY A 67 6.95 -10.40 -10.00
CA GLY A 67 6.15 -9.22 -9.69
C GLY A 67 4.84 -9.51 -8.94
N SER A 68 4.63 -10.75 -8.46
CA SER A 68 3.48 -11.15 -7.63
C SER A 68 3.62 -10.71 -6.16
N GLY A 69 4.45 -9.72 -5.86
CA GLY A 69 4.70 -9.23 -4.50
C GLY A 69 6.09 -8.63 -4.35
N GLY A 70 6.24 -7.58 -3.54
CA GLY A 70 7.47 -6.79 -3.47
C GLY A 70 7.88 -6.34 -2.07
N PHE A 71 9.19 -6.27 -1.82
CA PHE A 71 9.75 -5.62 -0.62
C PHE A 71 11.08 -4.94 -0.92
N ALA A 72 11.36 -3.83 -0.23
CA ALA A 72 12.63 -3.12 -0.40
C ALA A 72 13.82 -3.96 0.09
N VAL A 73 14.98 -3.80 -0.55
CA VAL A 73 16.23 -4.34 -0.02
C VAL A 73 16.91 -3.27 0.82
N ASP A 74 17.14 -3.58 2.10
CA ASP A 74 17.86 -2.70 3.04
C ASP A 74 19.39 -2.69 2.77
N ASP A 75 19.79 -2.24 1.59
CA ASP A 75 21.19 -2.08 1.19
C ASP A 75 21.41 -0.63 0.75
N ASP A 76 21.98 0.20 1.63
CA ASP A 76 22.28 1.64 1.43
C ASP A 76 22.54 2.03 -0.04
N GLY A 77 21.53 2.62 -0.70
CA GLY A 77 21.62 3.18 -2.05
C GLY A 77 21.58 2.18 -3.21
N THR A 78 21.22 0.91 -2.97
CA THR A 78 21.00 -0.07 -4.04
C THR A 78 19.54 -0.03 -4.48
N LEU A 79 19.30 0.26 -5.75
CA LEU A 79 17.98 0.10 -6.37
C LEU A 79 17.70 -1.38 -6.58
N ALA A 80 17.10 -2.02 -5.58
CA ALA A 80 16.75 -3.43 -5.61
C ALA A 80 15.49 -3.71 -4.78
N PHE A 81 14.82 -4.80 -5.12
CA PHE A 81 13.69 -5.33 -4.37
C PHE A 81 13.77 -6.85 -4.26
N TYR A 82 13.18 -7.40 -3.20
CA TYR A 82 12.78 -8.79 -3.15
C TYR A 82 11.42 -8.92 -3.85
N GLY A 83 11.33 -9.83 -4.81
CA GLY A 83 10.09 -10.24 -5.45
C GLY A 83 9.75 -11.70 -5.15
N VAL A 84 8.48 -12.05 -5.26
CA VAL A 84 8.02 -13.45 -5.24
C VAL A 84 7.29 -13.77 -6.53
N ALA A 85 7.16 -15.07 -6.80
CA ALA A 85 6.28 -15.58 -7.84
C ALA A 85 5.23 -16.48 -7.19
N ASP A 86 4.00 -16.30 -7.63
CA ASP A 86 2.75 -16.98 -7.24
C ASP A 86 2.74 -18.50 -7.55
N GLY A 87 1.55 -19.07 -7.79
CA GLY A 87 1.21 -20.49 -7.91
C GLY A 87 1.93 -21.29 -8.99
N GLY A 88 2.95 -20.74 -9.64
CA GLY A 88 3.60 -21.33 -10.81
C GLY A 88 2.79 -21.10 -12.08
N PRO A 89 3.30 -21.50 -13.25
CA PRO A 89 2.55 -21.40 -14.50
C PRO A 89 1.20 -22.13 -14.39
N GLU A 90 0.10 -21.40 -14.57
CA GLU A 90 -1.27 -21.92 -14.54
C GLU A 90 -2.09 -21.43 -15.75
N VAL A 91 -3.04 -22.25 -16.19
CA VAL A 91 -3.92 -21.92 -17.32
C VAL A 91 -5.29 -22.51 -17.08
N ASP A 92 -6.33 -21.68 -17.08
CA ASP A 92 -7.72 -22.17 -17.13
C ASP A 92 -7.92 -23.09 -18.34
N ALA A 93 -8.56 -24.26 -18.13
CA ALA A 93 -8.78 -25.22 -19.21
C ALA A 93 -9.53 -24.61 -20.42
N GLU A 94 -10.41 -23.65 -20.18
CA GLU A 94 -11.16 -22.94 -21.24
C GLU A 94 -10.27 -22.01 -22.08
N ASN A 95 -9.17 -21.51 -21.52
CA ASN A 95 -8.19 -20.66 -22.21
C ASN A 95 -7.02 -21.46 -22.80
N ALA A 96 -6.86 -22.72 -22.41
CA ALA A 96 -5.71 -23.55 -22.76
C ALA A 96 -5.52 -23.73 -24.29
N GLU A 97 -6.56 -23.73 -25.11
CA GLU A 97 -6.41 -23.95 -26.57
C GLU A 97 -5.62 -22.82 -27.24
N ALA A 98 -5.83 -21.58 -26.81
CA ALA A 98 -5.15 -20.41 -27.38
C ALA A 98 -3.63 -20.45 -27.12
N LEU A 99 -3.24 -21.00 -25.98
CA LEU A 99 -1.85 -21.06 -25.54
C LEU A 99 -1.14 -22.35 -25.98
N THR A 100 -1.82 -23.48 -25.79
CA THR A 100 -1.22 -24.81 -25.89
C THR A 100 -1.49 -25.50 -27.22
N GLY A 101 -2.42 -24.99 -28.04
CA GLY A 101 -2.90 -25.68 -29.25
C GLY A 101 -3.73 -26.95 -28.97
N ARG A 102 -4.13 -27.17 -27.72
CA ARG A 102 -4.96 -28.30 -27.28
C ARG A 102 -6.22 -27.83 -26.57
N SER A 103 -7.35 -28.43 -26.88
CA SER A 103 -8.63 -28.09 -26.25
C SER A 103 -8.72 -28.57 -24.81
N ALA A 104 -9.62 -27.96 -24.02
CA ALA A 104 -9.98 -28.41 -22.68
C ALA A 104 -10.29 -29.92 -22.63
N ASP A 105 -10.98 -30.44 -23.66
CA ASP A 105 -11.35 -31.86 -23.76
C ASP A 105 -10.14 -32.80 -23.77
N TYR A 106 -8.98 -32.37 -24.31
CA TYR A 106 -7.75 -33.16 -24.29
C TYR A 106 -7.20 -33.32 -22.87
N PHE A 107 -7.20 -32.24 -22.09
CA PHE A 107 -6.62 -32.23 -20.75
C PHE A 107 -7.54 -32.83 -19.69
N CYS A 108 -8.81 -32.39 -19.65
CA CYS A 108 -9.71 -32.62 -18.51
C CYS A 108 -11.06 -33.25 -18.90
N GLY A 109 -11.37 -33.33 -20.21
CA GLY A 109 -12.64 -33.86 -20.70
C GLY A 109 -13.84 -33.11 -20.14
N ASP A 110 -14.77 -33.83 -19.51
CA ASP A 110 -15.95 -33.22 -18.86
C ASP A 110 -15.67 -32.68 -17.44
N THR A 111 -14.43 -32.79 -16.95
CA THR A 111 -14.03 -32.34 -15.61
C THR A 111 -13.69 -30.85 -15.65
N ARG A 112 -14.72 -30.00 -15.70
CA ARG A 112 -14.60 -28.53 -15.76
C ARG A 112 -15.48 -27.85 -14.70
N PRO A 113 -15.08 -26.67 -14.16
CA PRO A 113 -13.82 -25.95 -14.43
C PRO A 113 -12.60 -26.73 -13.93
N ALA A 114 -11.43 -26.47 -14.53
CA ALA A 114 -10.16 -27.12 -14.21
C ALA A 114 -8.98 -26.25 -14.62
N THR A 115 -7.84 -26.45 -13.94
CA THR A 115 -6.59 -25.73 -14.17
C THR A 115 -5.58 -26.66 -14.83
N ILE A 116 -4.85 -26.17 -15.83
CA ILE A 116 -3.71 -26.84 -16.44
C ILE A 116 -2.43 -26.30 -15.80
N ARG A 117 -1.55 -27.20 -15.35
CA ARG A 117 -0.27 -26.90 -14.71
C ARG A 117 0.88 -27.28 -15.65
N PRO A 118 1.40 -26.35 -16.47
CA PRO A 118 2.59 -26.57 -17.30
C PRO A 118 3.81 -27.06 -16.54
N VAL A 119 4.05 -26.54 -15.33
CA VAL A 119 5.22 -26.87 -14.50
C VAL A 119 4.73 -27.27 -13.10
N PRO A 120 4.16 -28.48 -12.92
CA PRO A 120 3.55 -28.88 -11.64
C PRO A 120 4.55 -29.12 -10.51
N ASP A 121 5.84 -29.28 -10.84
CA ASP A 121 6.92 -29.47 -9.87
C ASP A 121 7.68 -28.15 -9.59
N TYR A 122 7.09 -26.99 -9.87
CA TYR A 122 7.68 -25.68 -9.56
C TYR A 122 7.75 -25.47 -8.04
N THR A 123 8.88 -24.90 -7.59
CA THR A 123 9.11 -24.53 -6.19
C THR A 123 9.11 -23.01 -6.07
N PRO A 124 8.26 -22.43 -5.22
CA PRO A 124 8.20 -20.98 -5.05
C PRO A 124 9.51 -20.47 -4.46
N SER A 125 9.87 -19.23 -4.79
CA SER A 125 11.15 -18.64 -4.41
C SER A 125 11.00 -17.15 -4.13
N VAL A 126 11.88 -16.64 -3.27
CA VAL A 126 12.13 -15.20 -3.14
C VAL A 126 13.28 -14.84 -4.08
N TYR A 127 13.08 -13.84 -4.93
CA TYR A 127 14.02 -13.36 -5.93
C TYR A 127 14.54 -11.98 -5.53
N ARG A 128 15.85 -11.78 -5.50
CA ARG A 128 16.43 -10.44 -5.32
C ARG A 128 16.72 -9.84 -6.69
N ILE A 129 15.95 -8.83 -7.09
CA ILE A 129 16.09 -8.14 -8.37
C ILE A 129 16.80 -6.80 -8.15
N GLY A 130 17.87 -6.54 -8.89
CA GLY A 130 18.61 -5.28 -8.83
C GLY A 130 18.56 -4.53 -10.15
N ILE A 131 18.54 -3.19 -10.09
CA ILE A 131 18.62 -2.32 -11.26
C ILE A 131 20.09 -1.97 -11.51
N GLY A 132 20.60 -2.45 -12.64
CA GLY A 132 21.97 -2.19 -13.10
C GLY A 132 22.19 -0.73 -13.50
N SER A 133 23.45 -0.31 -13.56
CA SER A 133 23.82 1.05 -13.99
C SER A 133 23.46 1.38 -15.45
N ASP A 134 23.16 0.37 -16.25
CA ASP A 134 22.66 0.46 -17.62
C ASP A 134 21.12 0.55 -17.70
N GLY A 135 20.43 0.47 -16.55
CA GLY A 135 18.98 0.56 -16.45
C GLY A 135 18.27 -0.77 -16.68
N THR A 136 18.96 -1.90 -16.68
CA THR A 136 18.32 -3.23 -16.77
C THR A 136 18.03 -3.76 -15.37
N ALA A 137 16.81 -4.24 -15.13
CA ALA A 137 16.49 -4.99 -13.93
C ALA A 137 16.92 -6.45 -14.12
N GLY A 138 17.57 -7.07 -13.14
CA GLY A 138 18.04 -8.45 -13.30
C GLY A 138 18.16 -9.21 -11.98
N LEU A 139 18.09 -10.54 -12.09
CA LEU A 139 18.24 -11.44 -10.95
C LEU A 139 19.65 -11.35 -10.35
N THR A 140 19.73 -11.12 -9.05
CA THR A 140 20.99 -11.07 -8.31
C THR A 140 21.13 -12.21 -7.29
N ASP A 141 20.01 -12.70 -6.76
CA ASP A 141 19.99 -13.83 -5.84
C ASP A 141 18.61 -14.52 -5.87
N ARG A 142 18.57 -15.81 -5.52
CA ARG A 142 17.33 -16.60 -5.46
C ARG A 142 17.38 -17.51 -4.25
N THR A 143 16.31 -17.46 -3.45
CA THR A 143 16.09 -18.32 -2.28
C THR A 143 14.86 -19.18 -2.52
N GLU A 144 15.05 -20.48 -2.75
CA GLU A 144 13.94 -21.43 -2.91
C GLU A 144 13.30 -21.74 -1.55
N LEU A 145 11.97 -21.83 -1.51
CA LEU A 145 11.28 -22.25 -0.29
C LEU A 145 11.42 -23.76 -0.09
N THR A 146 11.80 -24.14 1.12
CA THR A 146 12.01 -25.55 1.50
C THR A 146 11.33 -25.88 2.82
N ASP A 147 11.15 -27.16 3.10
CA ASP A 147 10.81 -27.63 4.44
C ASP A 147 12.06 -27.89 5.30
N ALA A 148 11.86 -28.27 6.56
CA ALA A 148 12.95 -28.57 7.49
C ALA A 148 13.87 -29.75 7.06
N ALA A 149 13.47 -30.55 6.07
CA ALA A 149 14.30 -31.59 5.47
C ALA A 149 15.10 -31.08 4.26
N GLY A 150 14.84 -29.87 3.78
CA GLY A 150 15.42 -29.27 2.59
C GLY A 150 14.72 -29.70 1.30
N ASP A 151 13.54 -30.32 1.39
CA ASP A 151 12.71 -30.64 0.23
C ASP A 151 11.96 -29.37 -0.21
N GLY A 152 11.90 -29.11 -1.52
CA GLY A 152 11.24 -27.93 -2.07
C GLY A 152 9.75 -27.91 -1.78
N ILE A 153 9.21 -26.74 -1.44
CA ILE A 153 7.76 -26.54 -1.30
C ILE A 153 7.12 -26.56 -2.70
N SER A 154 5.91 -27.09 -2.81
CA SER A 154 5.16 -27.08 -4.08
C SER A 154 4.33 -25.80 -4.21
N THR A 155 3.88 -25.49 -5.42
CA THR A 155 2.85 -24.46 -5.66
C THR A 155 1.49 -25.08 -6.02
N LEU A 156 1.27 -26.35 -5.69
CA LEU A 156 0.03 -27.06 -6.04
C LEU A 156 -1.11 -26.65 -5.10
N SER A 157 -2.33 -26.47 -5.63
CA SER A 157 -3.47 -26.08 -4.79
C SER A 157 -3.68 -27.01 -3.58
N ASN A 158 -4.02 -26.41 -2.45
CA ASN A 158 -4.35 -27.13 -1.23
C ASN A 158 -5.64 -27.96 -1.38
N PRO A 159 -5.85 -29.02 -0.56
CA PRO A 159 -7.02 -29.90 -0.66
C PRO A 159 -8.30 -29.27 -0.06
N LEU A 160 -8.61 -28.04 -0.47
CA LEU A 160 -9.80 -27.29 -0.05
C LEU A 160 -11.04 -27.73 -0.83
N SER A 161 -12.23 -27.48 -0.28
CA SER A 161 -13.48 -27.96 -0.88
C SER A 161 -13.88 -27.26 -2.17
N ASP A 162 -13.37 -26.05 -2.37
CA ASP A 162 -13.59 -25.16 -3.51
C ASP A 162 -12.46 -25.21 -4.55
N ALA A 163 -11.36 -25.92 -4.27
CA ALA A 163 -10.23 -26.03 -5.18
C ALA A 163 -10.60 -26.73 -6.49
N ALA A 164 -10.21 -26.13 -7.62
CA ALA A 164 -10.45 -26.69 -8.95
C ALA A 164 -9.53 -27.90 -9.20
N PRO A 165 -10.00 -28.95 -9.90
CA PRO A 165 -9.13 -30.05 -10.31
C PRO A 165 -8.00 -29.57 -11.24
N MET A 166 -6.79 -30.06 -10.99
CA MET A 166 -5.60 -29.73 -11.77
C MET A 166 -5.18 -30.87 -12.71
N PHE A 167 -4.61 -30.53 -13.87
CA PHE A 167 -4.09 -31.46 -14.86
C PHE A 167 -2.75 -31.01 -15.43
N SER A 168 -1.85 -31.95 -15.74
CA SER A 168 -0.58 -31.66 -16.41
C SER A 168 -0.78 -31.43 -17.92
N VAL A 169 0.29 -31.07 -18.63
CA VAL A 169 0.26 -30.92 -20.09
C VAL A 169 0.03 -32.24 -20.85
N GLU A 170 0.22 -33.38 -20.19
CA GLU A 170 -0.14 -34.72 -20.69
C GLU A 170 -1.63 -35.04 -20.52
N GLY A 171 -2.40 -34.21 -19.81
CA GLY A 171 -3.78 -34.50 -19.42
C GLY A 171 -3.88 -35.49 -18.25
N GLU A 172 -2.81 -35.63 -17.46
CA GLU A 172 -2.81 -36.45 -16.25
C GLU A 172 -3.28 -35.62 -15.06
N ARG A 173 -4.11 -36.19 -14.20
CA ARG A 173 -4.61 -35.48 -13.01
C ARG A 173 -3.46 -35.23 -12.02
N VAL A 174 -3.28 -33.97 -11.64
CA VAL A 174 -2.33 -33.55 -10.61
C VAL A 174 -3.06 -33.54 -9.26
N PRO A 175 -2.51 -34.17 -8.20
CA PRO A 175 -3.12 -34.17 -6.89
C PRO A 175 -2.98 -32.81 -6.20
N PHE A 176 -3.90 -32.52 -5.28
CA PHE A 176 -3.73 -31.42 -4.34
C PHE A 176 -2.61 -31.71 -3.34
N ASP A 177 -1.97 -30.68 -2.83
CA ASP A 177 -0.87 -30.79 -1.88
C ASP A 177 -1.10 -29.85 -0.67
N PRO A 178 -1.18 -30.36 0.57
CA PRO A 178 -1.26 -29.51 1.75
C PRO A 178 0.01 -28.66 1.99
N ASN A 179 1.15 -28.98 1.36
CA ASN A 179 2.35 -28.14 1.42
C ASN A 179 2.27 -26.91 0.54
N GLY A 180 1.38 -26.91 -0.45
CA GLY A 180 1.32 -25.91 -1.51
C GLY A 180 1.19 -24.49 -0.96
N LEU A 181 1.99 -23.58 -1.50
CA LEU A 181 1.92 -22.14 -1.27
C LEU A 181 1.79 -21.41 -2.60
N ASP A 182 0.83 -20.51 -2.66
CA ASP A 182 0.62 -19.53 -3.74
C ASP A 182 1.06 -18.16 -3.23
N LEU A 183 2.30 -17.73 -3.51
CA LEU A 183 2.89 -16.54 -2.87
C LEU A 183 2.46 -15.25 -3.57
N GLU A 184 1.79 -14.38 -2.84
CA GLU A 184 1.26 -13.11 -3.38
C GLU A 184 1.84 -11.86 -2.71
N ALA A 185 2.71 -12.03 -1.73
CA ALA A 185 3.39 -10.92 -1.07
C ALA A 185 4.66 -11.41 -0.36
N VAL A 186 5.60 -10.50 -0.16
CA VAL A 186 6.79 -10.73 0.67
C VAL A 186 7.11 -9.49 1.48
N ALA A 187 7.53 -9.70 2.72
CA ALA A 187 8.15 -8.70 3.56
C ALA A 187 9.32 -9.33 4.32
N ARG A 188 10.24 -8.50 4.81
CA ARG A 188 11.45 -9.00 5.48
C ARG A 188 11.70 -8.24 6.77
N THR A 189 12.00 -8.99 7.83
CA THR A 189 12.40 -8.45 9.14
C THR A 189 13.90 -8.12 9.16
N ALA A 190 14.35 -7.34 10.15
CA ALA A 190 15.75 -6.94 10.26
C ALA A 190 16.72 -8.12 10.46
N ASP A 191 16.26 -9.24 11.03
CA ASP A 191 17.07 -10.47 11.19
C ASP A 191 17.19 -11.30 9.90
N GLY A 192 16.45 -10.92 8.87
CA GLY A 192 16.43 -11.52 7.55
C GLY A 192 15.37 -12.59 7.34
N THR A 193 14.53 -12.87 8.33
CA THR A 193 13.34 -13.71 8.18
C THR A 193 12.35 -13.02 7.25
N PHE A 194 11.76 -13.79 6.35
CA PHE A 194 10.68 -13.35 5.48
C PHE A 194 9.30 -13.67 6.09
N TRP A 195 8.35 -12.79 5.83
CA TRP A 195 6.92 -13.05 5.94
C TRP A 195 6.33 -13.02 4.54
N VAL A 196 5.49 -14.00 4.22
CA VAL A 196 4.85 -14.08 2.89
C VAL A 196 3.34 -14.20 3.01
N GLY A 197 2.62 -13.57 2.08
CA GLY A 197 1.18 -13.71 1.90
C GLY A 197 0.87 -14.93 1.02
N GLU A 198 -0.25 -15.60 1.28
CA GLU A 198 -0.62 -16.80 0.54
C GLU A 198 -2.11 -16.87 0.17
N GLU A 199 -2.39 -17.30 -1.06
CA GLU A 199 -3.73 -17.20 -1.65
C GLU A 199 -4.71 -18.34 -1.25
N TYR A 200 -4.32 -19.62 -1.38
CA TYR A 200 -5.27 -20.74 -1.32
C TYR A 200 -6.04 -20.81 -0.01
N ALA A 201 -5.32 -20.91 1.11
CA ALA A 201 -5.90 -20.89 2.44
C ALA A 201 -5.41 -19.60 3.11
N PRO A 202 -6.12 -18.47 2.94
CA PRO A 202 -5.61 -17.12 3.12
C PRO A 202 -4.77 -17.03 4.38
N SER A 203 -3.45 -16.94 4.21
CA SER A 203 -2.51 -17.13 5.31
C SER A 203 -1.30 -16.22 5.21
N VAL A 204 -0.65 -16.05 6.35
CA VAL A 204 0.72 -15.52 6.41
C VAL A 204 1.66 -16.66 6.82
N ALA A 205 2.82 -16.75 6.19
CA ALA A 205 3.84 -17.74 6.54
C ALA A 205 5.16 -17.07 6.91
N LYS A 206 5.81 -17.62 7.93
CA LYS A 206 7.15 -17.22 8.38
C LYS A 206 8.17 -18.12 7.71
N VAL A 207 9.11 -17.53 7.00
CA VAL A 207 10.14 -18.22 6.21
C VAL A 207 11.51 -17.74 6.63
N GLY A 208 12.42 -18.67 6.95
CA GLY A 208 13.79 -18.34 7.33
C GLY A 208 14.54 -17.61 6.22
N ALA A 209 15.63 -16.92 6.58
CA ALA A 209 16.48 -16.23 5.61
C ALA A 209 17.10 -17.18 4.55
N ASP A 210 17.10 -18.49 4.80
CA ASP A 210 17.56 -19.55 3.90
C ASP A 210 16.43 -20.25 3.12
N GLY A 211 15.18 -19.79 3.28
CA GLY A 211 14.01 -20.32 2.60
C GLY A 211 13.25 -21.41 3.34
N GLU A 212 13.68 -21.85 4.54
CA GLU A 212 12.92 -22.83 5.32
C GLU A 212 11.57 -22.26 5.77
N VAL A 213 10.46 -22.90 5.42
CA VAL A 213 9.13 -22.53 5.95
C VAL A 213 9.05 -22.95 7.42
N LEU A 214 9.09 -21.95 8.31
CA LEU A 214 9.14 -22.15 9.76
C LEU A 214 7.75 -22.37 10.37
N ALA A 215 6.74 -21.67 9.84
CA ALA A 215 5.34 -21.84 10.22
C ALA A 215 4.39 -21.15 9.22
N ARG A 216 3.16 -21.66 9.11
CA ARG A 216 2.05 -21.05 8.37
C ARG A 216 0.86 -20.82 9.29
N TYR A 217 0.29 -19.62 9.25
CA TYR A 217 -0.83 -19.19 10.09
C TYR A 217 -2.07 -19.06 9.23
N VAL A 218 -3.02 -19.97 9.42
CA VAL A 218 -4.21 -20.14 8.58
C VAL A 218 -5.48 -19.78 9.35
N PRO A 219 -6.64 -19.62 8.68
CA PRO A 219 -7.92 -19.53 9.36
C PRO A 219 -8.12 -20.75 10.26
N ALA A 220 -8.61 -20.54 11.50
CA ALA A 220 -8.71 -21.62 12.48
C ALA A 220 -9.55 -22.83 12.02
N SER A 221 -10.47 -22.63 11.08
CA SER A 221 -11.26 -23.70 10.47
C SER A 221 -10.49 -24.59 9.48
N LEU A 222 -9.36 -24.11 8.93
CA LEU A 222 -8.58 -24.79 7.90
C LEU A 222 -7.36 -25.55 8.44
N GLU A 223 -6.99 -25.37 9.71
CA GLU A 223 -5.82 -26.03 10.32
C GLU A 223 -5.79 -27.55 10.04
N SER A 224 -6.88 -28.26 10.37
CA SER A 224 -6.95 -29.71 10.18
C SER A 224 -6.98 -30.17 8.72
N THR A 225 -7.36 -29.29 7.79
CA THR A 225 -7.36 -29.58 6.35
C THR A 225 -5.93 -29.69 5.82
N LEU A 226 -4.97 -29.03 6.48
CA LEU A 226 -3.57 -28.93 6.09
C LEU A 226 -2.63 -29.73 7.01
N ASP A 227 -3.15 -30.60 7.88
CA ASP A 227 -2.37 -31.49 8.78
C ASP A 227 -1.29 -32.35 8.07
N GLY A 228 -1.39 -32.49 6.74
CA GLY A 228 -0.43 -33.23 5.92
C GLY A 228 0.80 -32.42 5.48
N ALA A 229 0.88 -31.13 5.79
CA ALA A 229 2.04 -30.29 5.48
C ALA A 229 3.29 -30.74 6.28
N THR A 230 4.47 -30.53 5.71
CA THR A 230 5.78 -30.88 6.30
C THR A 230 6.33 -29.78 7.20
N TYR A 231 5.69 -28.61 7.23
CA TYR A 231 5.95 -27.49 8.13
C TYR A 231 4.79 -27.27 9.13
N PRO A 232 5.03 -26.58 10.26
CA PRO A 232 3.97 -26.26 11.22
C PRO A 232 2.85 -25.41 10.63
N VAL A 233 1.61 -25.91 10.70
CA VAL A 233 0.39 -25.14 10.38
C VAL A 233 -0.35 -24.82 11.68
N ARG A 234 -0.82 -23.58 11.83
CA ARG A 234 -1.49 -23.09 13.04
C ARG A 234 -2.75 -22.32 12.69
N GLY A 235 -3.88 -22.67 13.30
CA GLY A 235 -5.15 -21.95 13.16
C GLY A 235 -5.19 -20.65 13.96
N ALA A 236 -4.43 -19.64 13.52
CA ALA A 236 -4.26 -18.38 14.23
C ALA A 236 -5.07 -17.20 13.65
N LEU A 237 -5.57 -17.33 12.42
CA LEU A 237 -6.38 -16.29 11.78
C LEU A 237 -7.88 -16.50 12.04
N PRO A 238 -8.70 -15.42 12.00
CA PRO A 238 -10.15 -15.50 12.12
C PRO A 238 -10.77 -16.53 11.16
N ALA A 239 -11.67 -17.37 11.67
CA ALA A 239 -12.32 -18.41 10.87
C ALA A 239 -13.15 -17.84 9.70
N VAL A 240 -13.64 -16.60 9.81
CA VAL A 240 -14.39 -15.93 8.73
C VAL A 240 -13.55 -15.75 7.46
N PHE A 241 -12.22 -15.76 7.53
CA PHE A 241 -11.35 -15.64 6.36
C PHE A 241 -11.46 -16.84 5.41
N GLU A 242 -11.94 -18.00 5.85
CA GLU A 242 -12.30 -19.10 4.94
C GLU A 242 -13.38 -18.70 3.92
N ARG A 243 -14.15 -17.63 4.18
CA ARG A 243 -15.16 -17.09 3.25
C ARG A 243 -14.58 -16.16 2.17
N ARG A 244 -13.27 -16.17 1.98
CA ARG A 244 -12.59 -15.38 0.94
C ARG A 244 -12.99 -15.80 -0.48
N ASP A 245 -13.05 -14.83 -1.38
CA ASP A 245 -13.06 -15.08 -2.83
C ASP A 245 -11.62 -15.22 -3.36
N ARG A 246 -10.72 -14.34 -2.90
CA ARG A 246 -9.26 -14.36 -3.12
C ARG A 246 -8.52 -14.24 -1.79
N GLY A 247 -7.27 -14.69 -1.72
CA GLY A 247 -6.55 -14.83 -0.46
C GLY A 247 -5.90 -13.56 0.11
N ILE A 248 -4.76 -13.74 0.79
CA ILE A 248 -3.94 -12.62 1.29
C ILE A 248 -2.97 -12.23 0.18
N GLU A 249 -3.11 -11.01 -0.31
CA GLU A 249 -2.35 -10.44 -1.45
C GLU A 249 -1.21 -9.52 -0.99
N SER A 250 -1.11 -9.26 0.30
CA SER A 250 -0.29 -8.15 0.77
C SER A 250 0.19 -8.44 2.15
N VAL A 251 1.48 -8.23 2.38
CA VAL A 251 2.14 -8.41 3.67
C VAL A 251 3.20 -7.34 3.83
N GLY A 252 3.27 -6.74 5.02
CA GLY A 252 4.29 -5.78 5.40
C GLY A 252 4.71 -6.01 6.84
N VAL A 253 5.91 -5.57 7.20
CA VAL A 253 6.46 -5.68 8.56
C VAL A 253 6.65 -4.27 9.11
N GLY A 254 6.16 -4.04 10.33
CA GLY A 254 6.37 -2.80 11.08
C GLY A 254 7.86 -2.50 11.30
N PRO A 255 8.25 -1.23 11.47
CA PRO A 255 9.67 -0.86 11.60
C PRO A 255 10.37 -1.46 12.83
N ASP A 256 9.62 -1.96 13.80
CA ASP A 256 10.08 -2.62 15.02
C ASP A 256 10.06 -4.16 14.97
N ASP A 257 9.66 -4.75 13.84
CA ASP A 257 9.39 -6.19 13.65
C ASP A 257 8.30 -6.76 14.60
N GLU A 258 7.56 -5.92 15.34
CA GLU A 258 6.55 -6.35 16.33
C GLU A 258 5.18 -6.60 15.70
N THR A 259 4.93 -6.05 14.51
CA THR A 259 3.66 -6.22 13.78
C THR A 259 3.90 -6.65 12.34
N VAL A 260 3.17 -7.66 11.90
CA VAL A 260 3.03 -8.04 10.48
C VAL A 260 1.66 -7.57 10.02
N TYR A 261 1.62 -6.58 9.14
CA TYR A 261 0.38 -6.16 8.49
C TYR A 261 0.09 -7.07 7.31
N PHE A 262 -1.18 -7.38 7.06
CA PHE A 262 -1.61 -8.08 5.86
C PHE A 262 -2.95 -7.57 5.37
N ALA A 263 -3.24 -7.72 4.08
CA ALA A 263 -4.56 -7.43 3.53
C ALA A 263 -5.11 -8.61 2.74
N LEU A 264 -6.42 -8.84 2.87
CA LEU A 264 -7.13 -9.68 1.91
C LEU A 264 -7.27 -8.92 0.59
N GLN A 265 -7.14 -9.61 -0.55
CA GLN A 265 -7.27 -8.97 -1.87
C GLN A 265 -8.66 -8.31 -2.06
N SER A 266 -9.69 -8.97 -1.51
CA SER A 266 -11.11 -8.69 -1.77
C SER A 266 -11.98 -8.75 -0.51
N PRO A 267 -13.18 -8.12 -0.52
CA PRO A 267 -14.18 -8.36 0.50
C PRO A 267 -14.55 -9.84 0.62
N LEU A 268 -14.91 -10.28 1.83
CA LEU A 268 -15.31 -11.66 2.05
C LEU A 268 -16.67 -11.97 1.41
N ALA A 269 -16.80 -13.15 0.79
CA ALA A 269 -18.06 -13.73 0.33
C ALA A 269 -18.87 -14.28 1.51
N ASN A 270 -19.13 -13.42 2.50
CA ASN A 270 -19.88 -13.71 3.70
C ASN A 270 -21.13 -12.80 3.75
N PRO A 271 -22.36 -13.35 3.73
CA PRO A 271 -22.69 -14.78 3.79
C PRO A 271 -22.58 -15.54 2.46
N ASP A 272 -22.44 -14.84 1.34
CA ASP A 272 -22.51 -15.39 -0.01
C ASP A 272 -21.73 -14.52 -1.02
N PRO A 273 -21.54 -15.00 -2.26
CA PRO A 273 -20.85 -14.23 -3.30
C PRO A 273 -21.48 -12.88 -3.62
N ALA A 274 -22.81 -12.73 -3.49
CA ALA A 274 -23.46 -11.44 -3.78
C ALA A 274 -23.06 -10.35 -2.77
N ALA A 275 -22.77 -10.74 -1.52
CA ALA A 275 -22.21 -9.82 -0.53
C ALA A 275 -20.80 -9.35 -0.93
N PHE A 276 -19.94 -10.26 -1.41
CA PHE A 276 -18.63 -9.89 -1.97
C PHE A 276 -18.78 -8.97 -3.18
N GLU A 277 -19.59 -9.37 -4.17
CA GLU A 277 -19.72 -8.68 -5.47
C GLU A 277 -20.12 -7.21 -5.39
N SER A 278 -20.78 -6.81 -4.30
CA SER A 278 -21.29 -5.46 -4.08
C SER A 278 -20.58 -4.69 -2.97
N SER A 279 -19.65 -5.34 -2.24
CA SER A 279 -18.98 -4.72 -1.10
C SER A 279 -17.74 -3.95 -1.49
N ARG A 280 -17.41 -2.96 -0.67
CA ARG A 280 -16.13 -2.24 -0.70
C ARG A 280 -15.25 -2.58 0.50
N ASN A 281 -15.74 -3.40 1.42
CA ASN A 281 -15.17 -3.55 2.76
C ASN A 281 -14.15 -4.69 2.78
N VAL A 282 -12.87 -4.32 2.76
CA VAL A 282 -11.70 -5.18 2.88
C VAL A 282 -11.16 -5.10 4.30
N ARG A 283 -10.42 -6.11 4.72
CA ARG A 283 -9.77 -6.17 6.03
C ARG A 283 -8.27 -6.02 5.88
N VAL A 284 -7.70 -5.09 6.62
CA VAL A 284 -6.26 -5.01 6.89
C VAL A 284 -6.04 -5.56 8.29
N GLY A 285 -5.30 -6.65 8.44
CA GLY A 285 -5.01 -7.26 9.73
C GLY A 285 -3.62 -6.85 10.24
N ALA A 286 -3.52 -6.64 11.56
CA ALA A 286 -2.25 -6.58 12.27
C ALA A 286 -2.04 -7.92 12.99
N PHE A 287 -0.98 -8.63 12.66
CA PHE A 287 -0.59 -9.91 13.26
C PHE A 287 0.63 -9.70 14.15
N ASP A 288 0.54 -10.16 15.39
CA ASP A 288 1.61 -10.14 16.38
C ASP A 288 2.43 -11.44 16.28
N PRO A 289 3.71 -11.38 15.85
CA PRO A 289 4.60 -12.53 15.74
C PRO A 289 4.99 -13.18 17.07
N GLU A 290 4.95 -12.46 18.19
CA GLU A 290 5.27 -12.99 19.52
C GLU A 290 4.11 -13.84 20.05
N THR A 291 2.89 -13.33 19.96
CA THR A 291 1.70 -14.04 20.47
C THR A 291 1.06 -14.97 19.44
N GLU A 292 1.52 -14.90 18.18
CA GLU A 292 1.03 -15.65 17.03
C GLU A 292 -0.49 -15.46 16.83
N ARG A 293 -0.94 -14.20 16.86
CA ARG A 293 -2.36 -13.82 16.79
C ARG A 293 -2.57 -12.56 15.99
N VAL A 294 -3.74 -12.45 15.36
CA VAL A 294 -4.26 -11.17 14.89
C VAL A 294 -4.60 -10.31 16.11
N SER A 295 -3.90 -9.19 16.27
CA SER A 295 -4.06 -8.24 17.38
C SER A 295 -5.12 -7.18 17.08
N ALA A 296 -5.26 -6.79 15.80
CA ALA A 296 -6.27 -5.86 15.32
C ALA A 296 -6.66 -6.16 13.87
N GLN A 297 -7.85 -5.71 13.49
CA GLN A 297 -8.30 -5.68 12.11
C GLN A 297 -8.90 -4.31 11.82
N TYR A 298 -8.53 -3.71 10.71
CA TYR A 298 -8.99 -2.39 10.29
C TYR A 298 -9.88 -2.52 9.07
N LEU A 299 -10.93 -1.70 9.01
CA LEU A 299 -11.86 -1.67 7.89
C LEU A 299 -11.30 -0.78 6.78
N TYR A 300 -10.82 -1.39 5.71
CA TYR A 300 -10.39 -0.70 4.50
C TYR A 300 -11.54 -0.64 3.48
N ARG A 301 -11.73 0.51 2.85
CA ARG A 301 -12.75 0.67 1.80
C ARG A 301 -12.13 0.89 0.43
N LEU A 302 -12.33 -0.08 -0.45
CA LEU A 302 -11.96 0.01 -1.86
C LEU A 302 -12.59 1.24 -2.52
N ASP A 303 -11.93 1.86 -3.50
CA ASP A 303 -12.53 2.93 -4.30
C ASP A 303 -13.68 2.41 -5.18
N ARG A 304 -14.48 3.34 -5.70
CA ARG A 304 -15.62 3.01 -6.57
C ARG A 304 -15.12 2.68 -7.99
N PRO A 305 -15.72 1.69 -8.68
CA PRO A 305 -15.25 1.23 -9.99
C PRO A 305 -15.25 2.33 -11.06
N GLU A 306 -16.16 3.31 -10.98
CA GLU A 306 -16.23 4.43 -11.92
C GLU A 306 -15.00 5.35 -11.91
N THR A 307 -14.13 5.22 -10.91
CA THR A 307 -12.95 6.06 -10.74
C THR A 307 -11.67 5.47 -11.36
N PHE A 308 -11.75 4.29 -11.98
CA PHE A 308 -10.65 3.63 -12.69
C PHE A 308 -10.81 3.86 -14.20
N GLU A 309 -10.31 5.00 -14.69
CA GLU A 309 -10.75 5.59 -15.95
C GLU A 309 -10.35 4.75 -17.16
N ALA A 310 -9.13 4.23 -17.19
CA ALA A 310 -8.67 3.39 -18.29
C ALA A 310 -9.45 2.06 -18.38
N ASP A 311 -9.90 1.52 -17.25
CA ASP A 311 -10.71 0.30 -17.21
C ASP A 311 -12.16 0.57 -17.66
N VAL A 312 -12.77 1.65 -17.18
CA VAL A 312 -14.11 2.09 -17.62
C VAL A 312 -14.13 2.41 -19.11
N ALA A 313 -13.06 3.02 -19.63
CA ALA A 313 -12.92 3.28 -21.06
C ALA A 313 -12.84 1.99 -21.90
N ALA A 314 -12.34 0.90 -21.31
CA ALA A 314 -12.20 -0.39 -21.97
C ALA A 314 -13.44 -1.29 -21.86
N GLY A 315 -14.28 -1.11 -20.83
CA GLY A 315 -15.49 -1.91 -20.65
C GLY A 315 -16.25 -1.59 -19.36
N ASP A 316 -17.30 -2.37 -19.11
CA ASP A 316 -18.03 -2.30 -17.85
C ASP A 316 -17.13 -2.82 -16.71
N VAL A 317 -17.01 -2.06 -15.63
CA VAL A 317 -16.26 -2.41 -14.42
C VAL A 317 -17.24 -2.54 -13.26
N ALA A 318 -17.22 -3.68 -12.57
CA ALA A 318 -18.01 -3.95 -11.38
C ALA A 318 -17.18 -3.71 -10.11
N GLN A 319 -17.86 -3.59 -8.97
CA GLN A 319 -17.17 -3.42 -7.69
C GLN A 319 -16.26 -4.62 -7.34
N SER A 320 -16.64 -5.84 -7.75
CA SER A 320 -15.84 -7.07 -7.59
C SER A 320 -14.53 -7.08 -8.38
N ASP A 321 -14.38 -6.17 -9.35
CA ASP A 321 -13.17 -6.07 -10.16
C ASP A 321 -12.11 -5.19 -9.47
N VAL A 322 -12.53 -4.30 -8.57
CA VAL A 322 -11.64 -3.47 -7.74
C VAL A 322 -11.11 -4.30 -6.58
N LYS A 323 -9.80 -4.26 -6.35
CA LYS A 323 -9.14 -5.06 -5.32
C LYS A 323 -7.88 -4.41 -4.79
N VAL A 324 -7.49 -4.79 -3.57
CA VAL A 324 -6.13 -4.54 -3.08
C VAL A 324 -5.17 -5.44 -3.85
N SER A 325 -4.03 -4.92 -4.28
CA SER A 325 -3.02 -5.71 -5.00
C SER A 325 -1.66 -5.78 -4.34
N GLU A 326 -1.37 -4.90 -3.39
CA GLU A 326 -0.15 -4.93 -2.59
C GLU A 326 -0.28 -3.91 -1.44
N LEU A 327 0.55 -4.06 -0.41
CA LEU A 327 0.81 -3.02 0.59
C LEU A 327 2.30 -2.90 0.91
N SER A 328 2.74 -1.70 1.27
CA SER A 328 4.04 -1.44 1.91
C SER A 328 3.83 -0.70 3.22
N VAL A 329 4.67 -0.98 4.21
CA VAL A 329 4.69 -0.22 5.47
C VAL A 329 5.55 1.02 5.26
N LEU A 330 5.02 2.20 5.56
CA LEU A 330 5.71 3.49 5.48
C LEU A 330 6.26 3.93 6.84
N GLY A 331 5.71 3.39 7.92
CA GLY A 331 6.05 3.70 9.31
C GLY A 331 5.09 2.97 10.25
N THR A 332 5.19 3.24 11.55
CA THR A 332 4.24 2.70 12.54
C THR A 332 2.83 3.13 12.15
N ASP A 333 1.91 2.17 11.99
CA ASP A 333 0.50 2.41 11.66
C ASP A 333 0.25 3.17 10.34
N ARG A 334 1.27 3.35 9.48
CA ARG A 334 1.14 4.02 8.18
C ARG A 334 1.48 3.09 7.04
N LEU A 335 0.56 2.93 6.10
CA LEU A 335 0.69 2.01 4.98
C LEU A 335 0.58 2.75 3.64
N LEU A 336 1.23 2.21 2.61
CA LEU A 336 0.92 2.46 1.22
C LEU A 336 0.15 1.25 0.69
N VAL A 337 -1.06 1.43 0.20
CA VAL A 337 -1.93 0.36 -0.30
C VAL A 337 -2.22 0.58 -1.78
N LEU A 338 -1.99 -0.45 -2.59
CA LEU A 338 -2.32 -0.44 -4.01
C LEU A 338 -3.74 -0.97 -4.21
N GLU A 339 -4.58 -0.19 -4.89
CA GLU A 339 -5.86 -0.66 -5.41
C GLU A 339 -5.81 -0.73 -6.92
N ARG A 340 -6.27 -1.84 -7.50
CA ARG A 340 -6.27 -2.01 -8.95
C ARG A 340 -7.56 -2.61 -9.49
N VAL A 341 -7.73 -2.42 -10.79
CA VAL A 341 -8.55 -3.29 -11.65
C VAL A 341 -7.60 -4.06 -12.56
N SER A 342 -7.65 -3.86 -13.89
CA SER A 342 -6.73 -4.50 -14.84
C SER A 342 -5.70 -3.52 -15.37
N ARG A 343 -6.13 -2.31 -15.75
CA ARG A 343 -5.27 -1.29 -16.40
C ARG A 343 -4.85 -0.19 -15.46
N THR A 344 -5.70 0.12 -14.48
CA THR A 344 -5.51 1.22 -13.55
C THR A 344 -5.08 0.67 -12.20
N THR A 345 -4.04 1.28 -11.62
CA THR A 345 -3.64 1.09 -10.23
C THR A 345 -3.56 2.44 -9.54
N LYS A 346 -4.10 2.52 -8.32
CA LYS A 346 -4.08 3.69 -7.45
C LYS A 346 -3.27 3.40 -6.21
N PHE A 347 -2.49 4.39 -5.78
CA PHE A 347 -1.57 4.27 -4.65
C PHE A 347 -2.11 5.15 -3.52
N TYR A 348 -2.52 4.53 -2.41
CA TYR A 348 -3.11 5.24 -1.28
C TYR A 348 -2.21 5.20 -0.05
N VAL A 349 -1.92 6.36 0.53
CA VAL A 349 -1.39 6.44 1.89
C VAL A 349 -2.55 6.25 2.87
N VAL A 350 -2.38 5.36 3.83
CA VAL A 350 -3.37 4.95 4.82
C VAL A 350 -2.78 5.15 6.21
N ASP A 351 -3.58 5.70 7.11
CA ASP A 351 -3.22 5.91 8.51
C ASP A 351 -4.14 5.09 9.42
N LEU A 352 -3.56 4.35 10.36
CA LEU A 352 -4.24 3.47 11.30
C LEU A 352 -4.19 3.98 12.75
N SER A 353 -3.42 5.05 13.07
CA SER A 353 -3.02 5.42 14.44
C SER A 353 -4.18 5.66 15.40
N ASP A 354 -5.28 6.21 14.90
CA ASP A 354 -6.45 6.60 15.69
C ASP A 354 -7.74 5.88 15.24
N VAL A 355 -7.62 4.84 14.42
CA VAL A 355 -8.76 4.10 13.90
C VAL A 355 -9.11 2.93 14.85
N PRO A 356 -10.32 2.87 15.41
CA PRO A 356 -10.72 1.72 16.22
C PRO A 356 -10.75 0.43 15.38
N PRO A 357 -10.25 -0.70 15.91
CA PRO A 357 -10.31 -1.95 15.19
C PRO A 357 -11.75 -2.43 15.01
N VAL A 358 -12.00 -3.14 13.92
CA VAL A 358 -13.23 -3.87 13.65
C VAL A 358 -13.55 -4.78 14.84
N PRO A 359 -14.77 -4.69 15.41
CA PRO A 359 -15.14 -5.54 16.55
C PRO A 359 -15.05 -7.04 16.23
N ASP A 360 -14.50 -7.82 17.17
CA ASP A 360 -14.36 -9.30 17.08
C ASP A 360 -15.66 -10.03 16.70
N ALA A 361 -16.83 -9.43 16.96
CA ALA A 361 -18.10 -9.98 16.53
C ALA A 361 -18.15 -10.24 15.02
N TYR A 362 -17.48 -9.45 14.20
CA TYR A 362 -17.41 -9.64 12.75
C TYR A 362 -16.52 -10.82 12.33
N ASP A 363 -15.78 -11.45 13.24
CA ASP A 363 -14.99 -12.66 12.97
C ASP A 363 -15.80 -13.94 13.04
N ASP A 364 -17.03 -13.87 13.58
CA ASP A 364 -17.97 -14.98 13.51
C ASP A 364 -18.62 -14.99 12.11
N PRO A 365 -18.45 -16.07 11.31
CA PRO A 365 -19.10 -16.18 10.01
C PRO A 365 -20.64 -16.15 10.07
N GLU A 366 -21.24 -16.33 11.25
CA GLU A 366 -22.69 -16.26 11.47
C GLU A 366 -23.22 -14.86 11.83
N THR A 367 -22.35 -13.86 12.04
CA THR A 367 -22.75 -12.48 12.36
C THR A 367 -23.56 -11.84 11.25
N ARG A 368 -24.67 -11.16 11.59
CA ARG A 368 -25.56 -10.50 10.62
C ARG A 368 -25.99 -9.11 11.13
N PRO A 369 -25.96 -8.06 10.28
CA PRO A 369 -25.33 -8.04 8.95
C PRO A 369 -23.83 -8.35 9.02
N THR A 370 -23.26 -8.93 7.96
CA THR A 370 -21.82 -9.21 7.91
C THR A 370 -21.04 -7.93 7.63
N LEU A 371 -19.73 -7.91 7.88
CA LEU A 371 -18.90 -6.73 7.57
C LEU A 371 -19.00 -6.35 6.08
N ALA A 372 -19.08 -7.32 5.18
CA ALA A 372 -19.24 -7.07 3.74
C ALA A 372 -20.56 -6.35 3.39
N GLN A 373 -21.60 -6.48 4.24
CA GLN A 373 -22.93 -5.93 4.00
C GLN A 373 -23.19 -4.59 4.71
N VAL A 374 -22.34 -4.18 5.64
CA VAL A 374 -22.54 -2.96 6.43
C VAL A 374 -21.97 -1.75 5.71
N ASP A 375 -22.71 -0.64 5.73
CA ASP A 375 -22.14 0.67 5.43
C ASP A 375 -21.59 1.26 6.75
N PRO A 376 -20.28 1.48 6.91
CA PRO A 376 -19.70 1.92 8.18
C PRO A 376 -20.31 3.24 8.68
N ALA A 377 -20.72 4.15 7.79
CA ALA A 377 -21.42 5.39 8.17
C ALA A 377 -22.75 5.15 8.93
N SER A 378 -23.29 3.93 8.89
CA SER A 378 -24.51 3.53 9.59
C SER A 378 -24.28 2.81 10.93
N ASP A 379 -23.03 2.48 11.26
CA ASP A 379 -22.66 1.75 12.47
C ASP A 379 -21.60 2.53 13.28
N PRO A 380 -21.93 3.07 14.46
CA PRO A 380 -21.00 3.88 15.25
C PRO A 380 -19.84 3.07 15.87
N GLU A 381 -19.85 1.74 15.78
CA GLU A 381 -18.74 0.88 16.20
C GLU A 381 -17.75 0.58 15.06
N LEU A 382 -18.03 1.07 13.84
CA LEU A 382 -17.16 0.90 12.69
C LEU A 382 -16.65 2.24 12.17
N GLU A 383 -15.36 2.29 11.93
CA GLU A 383 -14.68 3.41 11.29
C GLU A 383 -13.84 2.85 10.15
N ALA A 384 -14.02 3.40 8.95
CA ALA A 384 -13.17 3.06 7.83
C ALA A 384 -11.86 3.83 7.96
N VAL A 385 -10.74 3.17 7.67
CA VAL A 385 -9.44 3.85 7.71
C VAL A 385 -9.42 5.00 6.69
N PRO A 386 -8.96 6.20 7.09
CA PRO A 386 -8.76 7.29 6.16
C PRO A 386 -7.67 6.89 5.15
N LYS A 387 -7.86 7.30 3.90
CA LYS A 387 -6.90 7.05 2.84
C LYS A 387 -6.78 8.26 1.92
N ARG A 388 -5.55 8.53 1.48
CA ARG A 388 -5.21 9.67 0.65
C ARG A 388 -4.52 9.19 -0.62
N LEU A 389 -5.00 9.63 -1.78
CA LEU A 389 -4.42 9.23 -3.05
C LEU A 389 -3.06 9.91 -3.24
N LEU A 390 -1.99 9.11 -3.31
CA LEU A 390 -0.66 9.57 -3.68
C LEU A 390 -0.59 9.86 -5.19
N PHE A 391 -0.90 8.86 -6.00
CA PHE A 391 -1.06 8.99 -7.45
C PHE A 391 -1.87 7.83 -8.06
N THR A 392 -2.26 7.97 -9.32
CA THR A 392 -2.92 6.93 -10.13
C THR A 392 -2.16 6.71 -11.43
N THR A 393 -2.07 5.47 -11.91
CA THR A 393 -1.45 5.19 -13.22
C THR A 393 -2.23 5.78 -14.39
N ASP A 394 -3.50 6.17 -14.21
CA ASP A 394 -4.27 6.85 -15.27
C ASP A 394 -3.62 8.17 -15.72
N ASP A 395 -2.88 8.83 -14.83
CA ASP A 395 -2.19 10.10 -15.11
C ASP A 395 -0.79 9.91 -15.74
N HIS A 396 -0.33 8.66 -15.86
CA HIS A 396 1.03 8.32 -16.29
C HIS A 396 1.04 7.24 -17.38
N GLU A 397 1.52 7.58 -18.57
CA GLU A 397 1.65 6.61 -19.66
C GLU A 397 2.80 5.61 -19.40
N GLY A 398 2.58 4.34 -19.75
CA GLY A 398 3.66 3.34 -19.87
C GLY A 398 3.68 2.24 -18.80
N PHE A 399 2.93 2.39 -17.71
CA PHE A 399 2.79 1.34 -16.72
C PHE A 399 2.24 0.04 -17.35
N PRO A 400 2.79 -1.14 -16.97
CA PRO A 400 2.16 -2.40 -17.30
C PRO A 400 0.85 -2.59 -16.51
N THR A 401 0.02 -3.52 -16.96
CA THR A 401 -1.17 -3.97 -16.22
C THR A 401 -0.78 -4.85 -15.04
N LYS A 402 -1.69 -5.08 -14.08
CA LYS A 402 -1.48 -5.99 -12.92
C LYS A 402 -0.27 -5.64 -12.04
N LEU A 403 -0.20 -4.39 -11.55
CA LEU A 403 0.84 -4.00 -10.59
C LEU A 403 0.57 -4.65 -9.22
N GLU A 404 1.48 -5.52 -8.79
CA GLU A 404 1.31 -6.39 -7.62
C GLU A 404 2.56 -6.45 -6.74
N ALA A 405 3.71 -5.94 -7.21
CA ALA A 405 4.90 -5.76 -6.37
C ALA A 405 5.19 -4.28 -6.17
N ILE A 406 5.46 -3.89 -4.93
CA ILE A 406 6.00 -2.57 -4.59
C ILE A 406 7.16 -2.67 -3.60
N ALA A 407 8.15 -1.80 -3.75
CA ALA A 407 9.24 -1.64 -2.82
C ALA A 407 9.60 -0.17 -2.69
N GLN A 408 9.93 0.28 -1.47
CA GLN A 408 10.39 1.64 -1.19
C GLN A 408 11.89 1.62 -0.85
N PRO A 409 12.81 1.57 -1.84
CA PRO A 409 14.25 1.48 -1.56
C PRO A 409 14.82 2.74 -0.88
N THR A 410 14.18 3.89 -1.06
CA THR A 410 14.47 5.13 -0.35
C THR A 410 13.16 5.83 -0.01
N PRO A 411 13.15 6.74 0.97
CA PRO A 411 11.94 7.46 1.33
C PRO A 411 11.23 8.13 0.14
N ASP A 412 11.95 8.64 -0.85
CA ASP A 412 11.46 9.39 -2.03
C ASP A 412 11.34 8.55 -3.32
N GLU A 413 11.54 7.23 -3.27
CA GLU A 413 11.50 6.38 -4.46
C GLU A 413 10.67 5.11 -4.25
N LEU A 414 9.92 4.72 -5.29
CA LEU A 414 9.22 3.45 -5.35
C LEU A 414 9.73 2.62 -6.55
N LEU A 415 9.89 1.32 -6.35
CA LEU A 415 10.00 0.32 -7.41
C LEU A 415 8.70 -0.47 -7.47
N ILE A 416 8.10 -0.56 -8.64
CA ILE A 416 6.81 -1.22 -8.85
C ILE A 416 6.94 -2.20 -10.00
N ALA A 417 6.44 -3.43 -9.85
CA ALA A 417 6.45 -4.42 -10.91
C ALA A 417 5.08 -5.08 -11.09
N ASN A 418 4.83 -5.57 -12.30
CA ASN A 418 3.64 -6.35 -12.58
C ASN A 418 3.85 -7.85 -12.41
N ASP A 419 2.78 -8.54 -12.02
CA ASP A 419 2.63 -9.94 -12.34
C ASP A 419 2.45 -10.12 -13.87
N SER A 420 3.25 -11.02 -14.41
CA SER A 420 3.35 -11.35 -15.83
C SER A 420 2.63 -12.64 -16.22
N ASP A 421 2.01 -13.37 -15.28
CA ASP A 421 1.44 -14.70 -15.50
C ASP A 421 2.45 -15.65 -16.18
N TYR A 422 3.71 -15.61 -15.74
CA TYR A 422 4.84 -16.35 -16.32
C TYR A 422 5.07 -16.13 -17.82
N GLU A 423 4.69 -14.95 -18.33
CA GLU A 423 4.70 -14.57 -19.75
C GLU A 423 3.85 -15.45 -20.67
N LEU A 424 2.98 -16.30 -20.11
CA LEU A 424 2.17 -17.23 -20.90
C LEU A 424 1.26 -16.49 -21.88
N PHE A 425 0.72 -15.34 -21.48
CA PHE A 425 -0.17 -14.54 -22.32
C PHE A 425 0.54 -13.37 -23.02
N GLY A 426 1.87 -13.38 -23.04
CA GLY A 426 2.70 -12.38 -23.71
C GLY A 426 2.88 -11.06 -22.94
N ALA A 427 2.47 -11.01 -21.67
CA ALA A 427 2.84 -9.94 -20.76
C ALA A 427 4.25 -10.22 -20.21
N GLU A 428 5.16 -9.27 -20.37
CA GLU A 428 6.52 -9.35 -19.78
C GLU A 428 6.51 -8.65 -18.41
N THR A 429 7.36 -9.08 -17.48
CA THR A 429 7.58 -8.31 -16.25
C THR A 429 8.34 -7.03 -16.56
N ARG A 430 7.84 -5.89 -16.07
CA ARG A 430 8.51 -4.59 -16.15
C ARG A 430 8.58 -3.95 -14.77
N VAL A 431 9.69 -3.28 -14.49
CA VAL A 431 9.90 -2.55 -13.25
C VAL A 431 9.83 -1.06 -13.52
N ALA A 432 8.88 -0.36 -12.91
CA ALA A 432 8.79 1.09 -12.90
C ALA A 432 9.52 1.63 -11.66
N ARG A 433 10.43 2.58 -11.86
CA ARG A 433 10.98 3.44 -10.82
C ARG A 433 10.21 4.75 -10.81
N VAL A 434 9.60 5.08 -9.69
CA VAL A 434 8.83 6.32 -9.48
C VAL A 434 9.61 7.19 -8.51
N GLU A 435 10.00 8.38 -8.98
CA GLU A 435 10.65 9.41 -8.15
C GLU A 435 9.58 10.38 -7.62
N LEU A 436 9.64 10.68 -6.32
CA LEU A 436 8.71 11.58 -5.63
C LEU A 436 9.37 12.94 -5.34
N SER A 437 8.58 14.00 -5.21
CA SER A 437 9.06 15.36 -4.90
C SER A 437 9.57 15.53 -3.47
N GLY A 438 9.42 14.49 -2.64
CA GLY A 438 9.84 14.41 -1.26
C GLY A 438 9.57 12.99 -0.74
N PRO A 439 10.09 12.63 0.44
CA PRO A 439 9.89 11.31 1.00
C PRO A 439 8.44 11.04 1.37
N LEU A 440 8.08 9.79 1.17
CA LEU A 440 6.84 9.18 1.54
C LEU A 440 7.00 8.51 2.91
N GLY A 441 6.10 8.82 3.85
CA GLY A 441 6.12 8.28 5.21
C GLY A 441 6.51 9.30 6.28
N ALA A 442 7.21 10.38 5.92
CA ALA A 442 7.55 11.48 6.82
C ALA A 442 6.59 12.66 6.65
N ASP A 443 5.96 13.12 7.74
CA ASP A 443 5.20 14.38 7.70
C ASP A 443 6.13 15.55 7.97
N TYR A 444 6.35 16.37 6.95
CA TYR A 444 7.15 17.58 7.10
C TYR A 444 6.36 18.68 7.78
N TYR A 445 7.07 19.49 8.55
CA TYR A 445 6.49 20.63 9.23
C TYR A 445 7.42 21.85 9.24
N GLN A 446 6.80 23.03 9.28
CA GLN A 446 7.44 24.32 9.54
C GLN A 446 7.03 24.81 10.92
N VAL A 447 8.00 25.23 11.73
CA VAL A 447 7.76 25.89 13.03
C VAL A 447 8.09 27.37 12.91
N ASP A 448 7.10 28.23 13.08
CA ASP A 448 7.24 29.67 12.97
C ASP A 448 7.11 30.38 14.32
N PHE A 449 8.13 31.16 14.68
CA PHE A 449 8.02 32.13 15.76
C PHE A 449 7.68 33.50 15.18
N LEU A 450 6.52 34.03 15.56
CA LEU A 450 5.92 35.19 14.91
C LEU A 450 5.22 36.14 15.89
N ALA A 451 4.91 37.35 15.43
CA ALA A 451 4.14 38.33 16.18
C ALA A 451 2.65 38.32 15.78
N GLY A 452 1.75 38.30 16.76
CA GLY A 452 0.29 38.22 16.58
C GLY A 452 -0.21 36.80 16.30
N GLU A 453 -1.49 36.66 15.95
CA GLU A 453 -2.14 35.35 15.73
C GLU A 453 -1.57 34.56 14.52
N PRO A 454 -1.53 33.22 14.59
CA PRO A 454 -1.24 32.37 13.45
C PRO A 454 -2.19 32.61 12.27
N ILE A 455 -1.73 32.19 11.10
CA ILE A 455 -2.46 32.05 9.85
C ILE A 455 -2.85 30.58 9.74
N GLU A 456 -4.12 30.29 9.46
CA GLU A 456 -4.61 28.91 9.34
C GLU A 456 -4.08 28.24 8.07
N GLU A 457 -4.09 28.99 6.95
CA GLU A 457 -3.61 28.54 5.64
C GLU A 457 -2.58 29.53 5.09
N LEU A 458 -1.31 29.12 5.03
CA LEU A 458 -0.28 29.96 4.44
C LEU A 458 -0.52 30.07 2.93
N GLY A 459 -0.24 31.24 2.34
CA GLY A 459 -0.53 31.48 0.92
C GLY A 459 -1.78 32.34 0.71
N GLU A 460 -3.00 31.78 0.78
CA GLU A 460 -4.25 32.53 0.54
C GLU A 460 -4.44 33.70 1.52
N GLU A 461 -4.16 33.49 2.80
CA GLU A 461 -4.16 34.54 3.84
C GLU A 461 -2.84 35.35 3.90
N GLY A 462 -1.89 35.02 3.02
CA GLY A 462 -0.56 35.61 2.89
C GLY A 462 0.50 34.94 3.77
N LEU A 463 1.73 35.43 3.70
CA LEU A 463 2.85 34.92 4.50
C LEU A 463 3.16 35.85 5.67
N TYR A 464 3.57 35.28 6.81
CA TYR A 464 4.05 36.08 7.94
C TYR A 464 5.21 37.01 7.56
N ALA A 465 6.07 36.56 6.64
CA ALA A 465 7.19 37.36 6.13
C ALA A 465 6.71 38.59 5.36
N ASP A 466 5.67 38.45 4.52
CA ASP A 466 5.09 39.57 3.75
C ASP A 466 4.36 40.58 4.64
N GLN A 467 3.90 40.13 5.81
CA GLN A 467 3.27 40.96 6.83
C GLN A 467 4.29 41.58 7.81
N ASP A 468 5.60 41.36 7.63
CA ASP A 468 6.66 41.76 8.56
C ASP A 468 6.44 41.21 10.00
N ARG A 469 5.96 39.98 10.13
CA ARG A 469 5.59 39.36 11.42
C ARG A 469 6.47 38.17 11.82
N LEU A 470 7.19 37.56 10.87
CA LEU A 470 8.03 36.39 11.13
C LEU A 470 9.38 36.77 11.78
N LEU A 471 9.74 36.10 12.87
CA LEU A 471 10.99 36.34 13.63
C LEU A 471 12.02 35.23 13.39
N ARG A 472 11.58 33.97 13.50
CA ARG A 472 12.37 32.75 13.29
C ARG A 472 11.47 31.70 12.65
N TYR A 473 12.11 30.79 11.94
CA TYR A 473 11.47 29.58 11.44
C TYR A 473 12.40 28.39 11.63
N ALA A 474 11.83 27.20 11.64
CA ALA A 474 12.52 25.92 11.53
C ALA A 474 11.71 24.99 10.62
N TRP A 475 12.41 24.06 9.98
CA TRP A 475 11.81 22.99 9.20
C TRP A 475 12.23 21.65 9.80
N GLY A 476 11.35 20.67 9.70
CA GLY A 476 11.60 19.34 10.22
C GLY A 476 10.65 18.32 9.63
N ASN A 477 10.81 17.08 10.07
CA ASN A 477 9.88 16.00 9.79
C ASN A 477 9.76 15.09 11.01
N THR A 478 8.78 14.18 10.97
CA THR A 478 8.48 13.25 12.05
C THR A 478 9.63 12.26 12.35
N ASP A 479 10.44 11.93 11.35
CA ASP A 479 11.58 11.00 11.48
C ASP A 479 12.81 11.63 12.19
N GLU A 480 13.22 12.81 11.73
CA GLU A 480 14.51 13.43 12.07
C GLU A 480 14.38 14.60 13.06
N GLY A 481 13.17 15.07 13.34
CA GLY A 481 12.95 16.27 14.13
C GLY A 481 13.29 17.53 13.33
N VAL A 482 13.86 18.54 13.99
CA VAL A 482 14.20 19.82 13.35
C VAL A 482 15.49 19.68 12.53
N THR A 483 15.37 19.71 11.21
CA THR A 483 16.46 19.50 10.25
C THR A 483 17.14 20.82 9.82
N ASP A 484 16.38 21.91 9.69
CA ASP A 484 16.92 23.24 9.39
C ASP A 484 16.28 24.35 10.24
N ARG A 485 17.00 25.46 10.43
CA ARG A 485 16.46 26.64 11.12
C ARG A 485 17.05 27.94 10.60
N GLY A 486 16.22 28.97 10.55
CA GLY A 486 16.60 30.25 9.99
C GLY A 486 16.14 31.46 10.80
N SER A 487 16.30 32.62 10.18
CA SER A 487 15.91 33.92 10.74
C SER A 487 15.14 34.70 9.70
N ALA A 488 14.07 35.35 10.14
CA ALA A 488 13.32 36.30 9.36
C ALA A 488 13.42 37.71 9.99
N TRP A 489 12.92 38.71 9.27
CA TRP A 489 12.99 40.11 9.67
C TRP A 489 11.59 40.68 9.86
N ALA A 490 11.03 40.49 11.05
CA ALA A 490 9.83 41.20 11.48
C ALA A 490 10.02 42.73 11.47
N SER A 491 8.91 43.45 11.59
CA SER A 491 8.87 44.91 11.58
C SER A 491 9.80 45.51 12.63
N ALA A 492 10.28 46.72 12.37
CA ALA A 492 11.14 47.42 13.33
C ALA A 492 10.48 47.58 14.69
N ASP A 493 9.16 47.75 14.74
CA ASP A 493 8.40 47.93 15.98
C ASP A 493 8.41 46.66 16.83
N VAL A 494 8.17 45.49 16.24
CA VAL A 494 8.27 44.19 16.92
C VAL A 494 9.70 43.97 17.43
N ARG A 495 10.71 44.19 16.58
CA ARG A 495 12.12 43.97 16.94
C ARG A 495 12.64 44.93 17.99
N ASN A 496 12.18 46.17 18.00
CA ASN A 496 12.55 47.13 19.04
C ASN A 496 11.98 46.75 20.41
N CYS A 497 10.88 45.98 20.43
CA CYS A 497 10.28 45.46 21.64
C CYS A 497 10.84 44.10 22.10
N LEU A 498 11.69 43.45 21.30
CA LEU A 498 12.44 42.26 21.69
C LEU A 498 13.92 42.61 21.91
N ALA A 499 14.35 42.63 23.16
CA ALA A 499 15.73 42.93 23.53
C ALA A 499 16.69 41.80 23.11
N ASP A 500 16.21 40.56 23.13
CA ASP A 500 16.89 39.37 22.63
C ASP A 500 15.85 38.28 22.28
N TYR A 501 16.16 37.43 21.31
CA TYR A 501 15.32 36.28 20.96
C TYR A 501 16.14 35.20 20.22
N GLY A 502 16.03 33.96 20.73
CA GLY A 502 16.72 32.78 20.23
C GLY A 502 16.19 32.27 18.90
N HIS A 503 16.70 31.13 18.46
CA HIS A 503 16.09 30.31 17.40
C HIS A 503 15.11 29.31 18.00
N VAL A 504 14.33 28.67 17.14
CA VAL A 504 13.58 27.45 17.49
C VAL A 504 14.58 26.37 17.92
N VAL A 505 14.30 25.75 19.06
CA VAL A 505 15.08 24.67 19.66
C VAL A 505 14.12 23.53 19.91
N GLU A 506 14.40 22.38 19.28
CA GLU A 506 13.73 21.12 19.55
C GLU A 506 13.97 20.66 20.99
N THR A 507 12.97 20.00 21.54
CA THR A 507 12.90 19.43 22.88
C THR A 507 12.33 18.02 22.80
N ASP A 508 12.46 17.24 23.87
CA ASP A 508 11.98 15.85 23.90
C ASP A 508 10.48 15.72 23.59
N ASP A 509 9.68 16.75 23.92
CA ASP A 509 8.23 16.77 23.75
C ASP A 509 7.74 17.78 22.68
N GLY A 510 8.63 18.40 21.88
CA GLY A 510 8.22 19.42 20.90
C GLY A 510 9.29 20.47 20.56
N ALA A 511 8.91 21.74 20.46
CA ALA A 511 9.82 22.85 20.17
C ALA A 511 9.60 24.07 21.07
N ARG A 512 10.65 24.86 21.27
CA ARG A 512 10.57 26.10 22.05
C ARG A 512 11.42 27.25 21.53
N VAL A 513 11.04 28.47 21.93
CA VAL A 513 11.84 29.68 21.74
C VAL A 513 11.91 30.47 23.04
N THR A 514 13.12 30.86 23.44
CA THR A 514 13.36 31.78 24.56
C THR A 514 13.64 33.20 24.03
N PHE A 515 13.01 34.21 24.64
CA PHE A 515 13.12 35.62 24.23
C PHE A 515 12.96 36.57 25.41
N THR A 516 13.35 37.84 25.22
CA THR A 516 13.23 38.91 26.23
C THR A 516 12.46 40.10 25.66
N VAL A 517 11.34 40.44 26.29
CA VAL A 517 10.55 41.65 25.97
C VAL A 517 11.15 42.85 26.68
N ALA A 518 11.39 43.93 25.93
CA ALA A 518 11.98 45.16 26.43
C ALA A 518 11.06 45.91 27.42
N GLU A 519 11.67 46.67 28.32
CA GLU A 519 10.94 47.53 29.27
C GLU A 519 9.98 48.49 28.55
N GLY A 520 8.73 48.53 29.01
CA GLY A 520 7.68 49.37 28.44
C GLY A 520 7.02 48.82 27.17
N CYS A 521 7.35 47.60 26.75
CA CYS A 521 6.68 46.89 25.67
C CYS A 521 5.74 45.79 26.19
N GLU A 522 4.74 45.47 25.37
CA GLU A 522 3.85 44.31 25.49
C GLU A 522 3.63 43.79 24.06
N LEU A 523 3.82 42.49 23.83
CA LEU A 523 3.72 41.87 22.51
C LEU A 523 2.91 40.58 22.60
N THR A 524 1.97 40.39 21.66
CA THR A 524 1.40 39.08 21.39
C THR A 524 2.33 38.33 20.44
N LEU A 525 2.77 37.15 20.85
CA LEU A 525 3.69 36.30 20.09
C LEU A 525 3.13 34.90 20.02
N SER A 526 3.42 34.21 18.92
CA SER A 526 3.01 32.84 18.69
C SER A 526 4.19 31.98 18.26
N LEU A 527 4.12 30.72 18.66
CA LEU A 527 4.85 29.63 18.04
C LEU A 527 3.79 28.78 17.34
N ALA A 528 3.91 28.63 16.03
CA ALA A 528 2.93 27.91 15.20
C ALA A 528 3.64 26.81 14.42
N VAL A 529 2.97 25.67 14.24
CA VAL A 529 3.43 24.56 13.43
C VAL A 529 2.50 24.41 12.23
N HIS A 530 3.05 24.45 11.03
CA HIS A 530 2.35 24.22 9.78
C HIS A 530 2.85 22.93 9.14
N SER A 531 1.99 22.24 8.42
CA SER A 531 2.41 21.15 7.54
C SER A 531 3.29 21.67 6.40
N MET A 532 4.13 20.81 5.83
CA MET A 532 4.92 21.12 4.66
C MET A 532 4.79 20.01 3.59
N PRO A 533 4.66 20.37 2.30
CA PRO A 533 4.67 19.40 1.20
C PRO A 533 6.01 18.66 0.98
N GLY A 534 7.08 19.06 1.66
CA GLY A 534 8.43 18.53 1.45
C GLY A 534 9.47 19.18 2.35
N GLU A 535 10.74 18.84 2.17
CA GLU A 535 11.86 19.23 3.05
C GLU A 535 12.20 20.72 3.10
N ALA A 536 11.72 21.50 2.14
CA ALA A 536 12.08 22.91 2.00
C ALA A 536 10.89 23.77 1.63
N PHE A 537 10.94 25.04 2.06
CA PHE A 537 9.93 26.01 1.68
C PHE A 537 9.92 26.24 0.16
N SER A 538 8.74 26.12 -0.45
CA SER A 538 8.48 26.42 -1.85
C SER A 538 7.31 27.38 -2.00
N ALA A 539 7.50 28.46 -2.76
CA ALA A 539 6.43 29.42 -3.04
C ALA A 539 5.36 28.85 -3.99
N ASP A 540 5.68 27.79 -4.74
CA ASP A 540 4.76 27.16 -5.69
C ASP A 540 3.76 26.21 -4.99
N THR A 541 4.02 25.85 -3.72
CA THR A 541 3.22 24.89 -2.95
C THR A 541 2.87 25.42 -1.55
N VAL A 542 3.10 26.70 -1.28
CA VAL A 542 2.89 27.29 0.06
C VAL A 542 1.42 27.37 0.43
N ASP A 543 0.54 27.46 -0.57
CA ASP A 543 -0.93 27.41 -0.47
C ASP A 543 -1.47 26.06 0.01
N GLN A 544 -0.60 25.05 0.11
CA GLN A 544 -0.96 23.73 0.63
C GLN A 544 -0.58 23.56 2.11
N GLN A 545 0.06 24.54 2.74
CA GLN A 545 0.49 24.47 4.14
C GLN A 545 -0.64 24.91 5.08
N VAL A 546 -1.01 24.01 5.98
CA VAL A 546 -2.11 24.17 6.93
C VAL A 546 -1.59 24.14 8.37
N LEU A 547 -2.21 24.92 9.25
CA LEU A 547 -1.85 25.01 10.66
C LEU A 547 -2.18 23.69 11.38
N LEU A 548 -1.15 23.04 11.92
CA LEU A 548 -1.28 21.81 12.71
C LEU A 548 -1.53 22.13 14.19
N ASP A 549 -0.74 23.05 14.76
CA ASP A 549 -0.88 23.48 16.15
C ASP A 549 -0.34 24.90 16.34
N SER A 550 -0.77 25.58 17.41
CA SER A 550 -0.19 26.87 17.81
C SER A 550 -0.31 27.15 19.30
N THR A 551 0.69 27.84 19.84
CA THR A 551 0.62 28.49 21.15
C THR A 551 0.77 30.00 20.97
N THR A 552 -0.21 30.76 21.46
CA THR A 552 -0.27 32.22 21.36
C THR A 552 -0.46 32.87 22.72
N GLU A 553 0.41 33.80 23.11
CA GLU A 553 0.31 34.53 24.37
C GLU A 553 0.78 35.99 24.25
N THR A 554 0.31 36.85 25.16
CA THR A 554 0.75 38.23 25.28
C THR A 554 1.75 38.41 26.43
N PHE A 555 2.95 38.84 26.09
CA PHE A 555 4.09 38.93 26.98
C PHE A 555 4.43 40.38 27.33
N GLY A 556 4.51 40.69 28.63
CA GLY A 556 5.05 41.94 29.14
C GLY A 556 6.58 41.91 29.32
N PRO A 557 7.20 42.96 29.88
CA PRO A 557 8.66 43.04 30.02
C PRO A 557 9.26 41.89 30.83
N GLY A 558 10.37 41.33 30.37
CA GLY A 558 11.06 40.21 31.02
C GLY A 558 11.51 39.11 30.06
N GLU A 559 12.19 38.10 30.61
CA GLU A 559 12.58 36.88 29.89
C GLU A 559 11.41 35.87 29.93
N HIS A 560 11.12 35.26 28.78
CA HIS A 560 10.02 34.32 28.58
C HIS A 560 10.45 33.16 27.70
N THR A 561 9.68 32.08 27.73
CA THR A 561 9.78 30.96 26.79
C THR A 561 8.39 30.59 26.32
N ILE A 562 8.26 30.32 25.02
CA ILE A 562 7.06 29.78 24.40
C ILE A 562 7.40 28.39 23.84
N GLU A 563 6.49 27.44 24.02
CA GLU A 563 6.66 26.02 23.68
C GLU A 563 5.46 25.56 22.86
N ILE A 564 5.66 24.52 22.06
CA ILE A 564 4.64 23.87 21.23
C ILE A 564 4.98 22.40 21.04
N ASP A 565 3.97 21.56 20.85
CA ASP A 565 4.17 20.16 20.50
C ASP A 565 4.52 20.07 19.00
N LEU A 566 5.42 19.15 18.63
CA LEU A 566 5.72 18.87 17.22
C LEU A 566 4.97 17.62 16.76
N PRO A 567 4.65 17.50 15.46
CA PRO A 567 4.19 16.25 14.89
C PRO A 567 5.20 15.15 15.20
N SER A 568 4.69 14.01 15.66
CA SER A 568 5.47 12.82 15.93
C SER A 568 4.82 11.64 15.24
N ASP A 569 5.60 10.78 14.59
CA ASP A 569 5.14 9.42 14.32
C ASP A 569 4.90 8.79 15.69
N GLY A 570 3.68 8.41 16.01
CA GLY A 570 3.32 7.90 17.34
C GLY A 570 4.21 6.73 17.76
N GLY A 571 5.31 6.99 18.46
CA GLY A 571 6.25 5.95 18.88
C GLY A 571 7.73 6.33 18.89
N ARG A 572 8.16 7.25 19.76
CA ARG A 572 9.50 7.19 20.37
C ARG A 572 9.37 7.10 21.89
N ALA A 573 9.29 5.88 22.39
CA ALA A 573 9.52 5.54 23.79
C ALA A 573 10.37 4.27 23.90
#